data_AF-A5KSG7-F1
#
_entry.id   AF-A5KSG7-F1
#
_cell.length_a   1.000
_cell.length_b   1.000
_cell.length_c   1.000
_cell.angle_alpha   90.00
_cell.angle_beta   90.00
_cell.angle_gamma   90.00
#
_symmetry.space_group_name_H-M   'P 1'
#
loop_
_entity.id
_entity.type
_entity.pdbx_description
1 polymer ?
#
loop_
_entity_poly.entity_id
_entity_poly.type
_entity_poly.pdbx_seq_one_letter_code
_entity_poly.pdbx_strand_id
1 'polypeptide(L)'
;MAAMDEFANVLLPISIDAQNGLAGASAAPTLPITTATANDLLIGMVGVESDSADTYTEDTIHQWTSLTRIGTTGGASNTNVTVNGVYRAVGSTGTYTYAPTLGVSATWTEFLIAYKAS
;
A
#
# COMPACT_ATOMS: atom_id res chain seq x y z
N MET A 1 2.36 13.92 -7.80
CA MET A 1 3.33 12.87 -7.42
C MET A 1 3.49 12.94 -5.92
N ALA A 2 2.96 11.97 -5.18
CA ALA A 2 3.31 11.81 -3.77
C ALA A 2 4.61 11.01 -3.71
N ALA A 3 5.65 11.57 -3.10
CA ALA A 3 6.89 10.86 -2.80
C ALA A 3 6.92 10.66 -1.29
N MET A 4 6.98 9.41 -0.84
CA MET A 4 7.15 9.06 0.57
C MET A 4 8.65 8.96 0.83
N ASP A 5 9.23 10.01 1.41
CA ASP A 5 10.66 10.10 1.76
C ASP A 5 10.80 10.17 3.28
N GLU A 6 10.60 9.04 3.97
CA GLU A 6 10.59 8.97 5.44
C GLU A 6 11.91 8.39 6.02
N PHE A 7 12.86 7.94 5.17
CA PHE A 7 14.11 7.31 5.63
C PHE A 7 15.38 8.06 5.26
N ALA A 8 15.32 9.38 5.09
CA ALA A 8 16.52 10.20 4.92
C ALA A 8 17.44 10.09 6.17
N ASN A 9 18.65 9.55 5.97
CA ASN A 9 19.76 9.40 6.94
C ASN A 9 19.89 8.08 7.73
N VAL A 10 19.21 6.99 7.38
CA VAL A 10 19.64 5.64 7.79
C VAL A 10 20.44 5.02 6.64
N LEU A 11 21.76 5.10 6.70
CA LEU A 11 22.65 4.42 5.75
C LEU A 11 22.77 2.92 6.09
N LEU A 12 21.69 2.20 5.90
CA LEU A 12 21.75 0.79 5.52
C LEU A 12 21.45 0.79 4.02
N PRO A 13 22.22 0.16 3.13
CA PRO A 13 21.84 0.04 1.73
C PRO A 13 20.68 -0.96 1.62
N ILE A 14 19.53 -0.63 2.19
CA ILE A 14 18.26 -1.24 1.83
C ILE A 14 18.10 -0.92 0.34
N SER A 15 18.36 -1.94 -0.47
CA SER A 15 18.28 -1.83 -1.91
C SER A 15 16.82 -2.09 -2.28
N ILE A 16 16.18 -1.13 -2.93
CA ILE A 16 14.87 -1.34 -3.54
C ILE A 16 15.04 -2.41 -4.62
N ASP A 17 14.24 -3.46 -4.57
CA ASP A 17 14.14 -4.44 -5.66
C ASP A 17 13.19 -3.97 -6.74
N ALA A 18 12.02 -3.52 -6.32
CA ALA A 18 10.98 -3.04 -7.20
C ALA A 18 10.15 -1.98 -6.49
N GLN A 19 9.49 -1.14 -7.27
CA GLN A 19 8.48 -0.20 -6.79
C GLN A 19 7.42 -0.02 -7.87
N ASN A 20 6.18 0.18 -7.46
CA ASN A 20 5.08 0.54 -8.35
C ASN A 20 4.13 1.51 -7.64
N GLY A 21 3.37 2.27 -8.43
CA GLY A 21 2.39 3.22 -7.92
C GLY A 21 1.30 3.49 -8.94
N LEU A 22 0.07 3.65 -8.46
CA LEU A 22 -1.10 3.96 -9.29
C LEU A 22 -2.05 4.86 -8.51
N ALA A 23 -2.86 5.63 -9.24
CA ALA A 23 -3.99 6.37 -8.69
C ALA A 23 -5.24 6.07 -9.50
N GLY A 24 -6.40 6.18 -8.87
CA GLY A 24 -7.68 5.89 -9.51
C GLY A 24 -8.87 6.35 -8.69
N ALA A 25 -10.06 6.06 -9.20
CA ALA A 25 -11.32 6.32 -8.53
C ALA A 25 -12.22 5.10 -8.69
N SER A 26 -12.30 4.27 -7.66
CA SER A 26 -13.08 3.02 -7.64
C SER A 26 -13.21 2.51 -6.20
N ALA A 27 -13.94 1.40 -6.02
CA ALA A 27 -13.95 0.64 -4.77
C ALA A 27 -12.93 -0.52 -4.74
N ALA A 28 -12.15 -0.69 -5.81
CA ALA A 28 -11.24 -1.82 -6.00
C ALA A 28 -9.88 -1.34 -6.53
N PRO A 29 -9.04 -0.74 -5.66
CA PRO A 29 -7.62 -0.55 -5.94
C PRO A 29 -6.96 -1.89 -6.27
N THR A 30 -6.00 -1.87 -7.19
CA THR A 30 -5.19 -3.04 -7.50
C THR A 30 -3.85 -2.61 -8.06
N LEU A 31 -2.77 -3.13 -7.46
CA LEU A 31 -1.42 -2.82 -7.86
C LEU A 31 -0.54 -4.07 -7.82
N PRO A 32 -0.01 -4.52 -8.97
CA PRO A 32 1.01 -5.56 -9.00
C PRO A 32 2.42 -4.97 -8.78
N ILE A 33 3.30 -5.74 -8.14
CA ILE A 33 4.74 -5.50 -8.07
C ILE A 33 5.47 -6.80 -8.39
N THR A 34 6.51 -6.74 -9.22
CA THR A 34 7.29 -7.94 -9.58
C THR A 34 8.70 -7.81 -9.02
N THR A 35 9.07 -8.73 -8.14
CA THR A 35 10.42 -8.79 -7.55
C THR A 35 11.39 -9.51 -8.50
N ALA A 36 12.60 -8.96 -8.63
CA ALA A 36 13.72 -9.54 -9.35
C ALA A 36 14.67 -10.35 -8.45
N THR A 37 14.58 -10.17 -7.12
CA THR A 37 15.29 -10.98 -6.13
C THR A 37 14.35 -11.68 -5.16
N ALA A 38 14.82 -12.77 -4.56
CA ALA A 38 14.12 -13.46 -3.49
C ALA A 38 14.49 -12.86 -2.13
N ASN A 39 13.65 -13.11 -1.11
CA ASN A 39 13.82 -12.60 0.26
C ASN A 39 13.63 -11.09 0.35
N ASP A 40 12.46 -10.62 -0.10
CA ASP A 40 12.11 -9.20 -0.03
C ASP A 40 11.08 -8.93 1.08
N LEU A 41 11.16 -7.73 1.65
CA LEU A 41 10.09 -7.11 2.43
C LEU A 41 9.28 -6.19 1.51
N LEU A 42 8.02 -6.53 1.30
CA LEU A 42 7.07 -5.70 0.56
C LEU A 42 6.32 -4.83 1.55
N ILE A 43 6.27 -3.53 1.29
CA ILE A 43 5.48 -2.54 2.03
C ILE A 43 4.52 -1.90 1.04
N GLY A 44 3.25 -1.80 1.45
CA GLY A 44 2.18 -1.25 0.63
C GLY A 44 1.31 -0.27 1.38
N MET A 45 0.66 0.61 0.62
CA MET A 45 -0.35 1.51 1.16
C MET A 45 -1.41 1.83 0.13
N VAL A 46 -2.65 2.03 0.59
CA VAL A 46 -3.69 2.75 -0.16
C VAL A 46 -4.11 3.97 0.66
N GLY A 47 -3.78 5.15 0.15
CA GLY A 47 -4.35 6.43 0.59
C GLY A 47 -5.67 6.69 -0.13
N VAL A 48 -6.72 7.02 0.62
CA VAL A 48 -8.09 7.15 0.11
C VAL A 48 -8.68 8.48 0.60
N GLU A 49 -9.34 9.19 -0.30
CA GLU A 49 -10.22 10.33 0.05
C GLU A 49 -11.56 9.78 0.57
N SER A 50 -11.56 9.28 1.81
CA SER A 50 -12.75 8.74 2.46
C SER A 50 -12.64 8.78 3.99
N ASP A 51 -13.77 8.57 4.67
CA ASP A 51 -13.85 8.57 6.13
C ASP A 51 -13.18 7.31 6.71
N SER A 52 -12.48 7.46 7.84
CA SER A 52 -11.86 6.33 8.55
C SER A 52 -12.84 5.44 9.30
N ALA A 53 -14.13 5.78 9.30
CA ALA A 53 -15.22 4.88 9.69
C ALA A 53 -15.76 4.04 8.51
N ASP A 54 -15.44 4.39 7.26
CA ASP A 54 -15.86 3.61 6.10
C ASP A 54 -15.28 2.20 6.20
N THR A 55 -16.06 1.21 5.74
CA THR A 55 -15.61 -0.18 5.72
C THR A 55 -14.42 -0.32 4.78
N TYR A 56 -13.41 -1.06 5.23
CA TYR A 56 -12.24 -1.42 4.44
C TYR A 56 -12.00 -2.92 4.63
N THR A 57 -11.85 -3.64 3.53
CA THR A 57 -11.57 -5.08 3.57
C THR A 57 -10.19 -5.32 2.99
N GLU A 58 -9.33 -5.92 3.81
CA GLU A 58 -7.97 -6.25 3.42
C GLU A 58 -7.92 -7.34 2.34
N ASP A 59 -6.85 -7.32 1.53
CA ASP A 59 -6.55 -8.41 0.59
C ASP A 59 -6.15 -9.69 1.33
N THR A 60 -7.12 -10.61 1.42
CA THR A 60 -6.94 -11.93 2.03
C THR A 60 -6.36 -12.98 1.07
N ILE A 61 -6.35 -12.72 -0.24
CA ILE A 61 -5.87 -13.66 -1.27
C ILE A 61 -4.35 -13.75 -1.20
N HIS A 62 -3.69 -12.60 -1.05
CA HIS A 62 -2.24 -12.50 -1.04
C HIS A 62 -1.65 -12.37 0.37
N GLN A 63 -2.44 -12.63 1.41
CA GLN A 63 -2.00 -12.77 2.81
C GLN A 63 -1.13 -11.59 3.31
N TRP A 64 -1.59 -10.38 3.05
CA TRP A 64 -0.95 -9.17 3.57
C TRP A 64 -1.17 -9.05 5.08
N THR A 65 -0.20 -8.49 5.80
CA THR A 65 -0.39 -8.10 7.20
C THR A 65 -0.76 -6.63 7.26
N SER A 66 -1.98 -6.34 7.71
CA SER A 66 -2.45 -4.96 7.89
C SER A 66 -1.69 -4.23 8.98
N LEU A 67 -1.39 -2.97 8.71
CA LEU A 67 -0.98 -1.99 9.71
C LEU A 67 -2.21 -1.27 10.27
N THR A 68 -2.02 -0.55 11.38
CA THR A 68 -3.08 0.29 11.95
C THR A 68 -3.53 1.32 10.91
N ARG A 69 -4.82 1.29 10.57
CA ARG A 69 -5.47 2.26 9.70
C ARG A 69 -5.53 3.62 10.41
N ILE A 70 -5.13 4.69 9.72
CA ILE A 70 -5.12 6.06 10.25
C ILE A 70 -5.85 6.97 9.27
N GLY A 71 -6.78 7.79 9.78
CA GLY A 71 -7.48 8.76 8.95
C GLY A 71 -8.34 9.73 9.75
N THR A 72 -9.08 10.58 9.04
CA THR A 72 -10.00 11.55 9.62
C THR A 72 -11.45 11.04 9.58
N THR A 73 -12.34 11.69 10.34
CA THR A 73 -13.77 11.38 10.36
C THR A 73 -14.60 12.66 10.36
N GLY A 74 -15.87 12.56 9.97
CA GLY A 74 -16.89 13.61 10.19
C GLY A 74 -16.91 14.73 9.13
N GLY A 75 -15.99 14.71 8.17
CA GLY A 75 -16.05 15.52 6.94
C GLY A 75 -16.93 14.90 5.84
N ALA A 76 -17.08 15.62 4.73
CA ALA A 76 -17.57 15.04 3.48
C ALA A 76 -16.53 14.07 2.90
N SER A 77 -16.95 13.13 2.05
CA SER A 77 -16.06 12.06 1.52
C SER A 77 -14.78 12.61 0.88
N ASN A 78 -14.85 13.71 0.13
CA ASN A 78 -13.69 14.34 -0.52
C ASN A 78 -12.86 15.28 0.38
N THR A 79 -13.18 15.35 1.67
CA THR A 79 -12.46 16.16 2.67
C THR A 79 -11.82 15.31 3.76
N ASN A 80 -12.19 14.03 3.84
CA ASN A 80 -11.53 13.07 4.70
C ASN A 80 -10.41 12.37 3.95
N VAL A 81 -9.35 12.00 4.67
CA VAL A 81 -8.26 11.20 4.14
C VAL A 81 -7.98 10.04 5.09
N THR A 82 -7.84 8.85 4.53
CA THR A 82 -7.50 7.65 5.27
C THR A 82 -6.39 6.86 4.59
N VAL A 83 -5.43 6.36 5.36
CA VAL A 83 -4.33 5.52 4.91
C VAL A 83 -4.51 4.10 5.46
N ASN A 84 -4.47 3.13 4.54
CA ASN A 84 -4.52 1.71 4.83
C ASN A 84 -3.17 1.10 4.43
N GLY A 85 -2.32 0.79 5.41
CA GLY A 85 -0.97 0.27 5.19
C GLY A 85 -0.90 -1.25 5.36
N VAL A 86 0.02 -1.88 4.64
CA VAL A 86 0.30 -3.32 4.72
C VAL A 86 1.78 -3.62 4.61
N TYR A 87 2.17 -4.81 5.06
CA TYR A 87 3.46 -5.40 4.71
C TYR A 87 3.36 -6.90 4.48
N ARG A 88 4.37 -7.45 3.80
CA ARG A 88 4.53 -8.89 3.57
C ARG A 88 6.00 -9.23 3.33
N ALA A 89 6.51 -10.27 4.00
CA ALA A 89 7.81 -10.84 3.65
C ALA A 89 7.62 -11.96 2.62
N VAL A 90 8.46 -12.02 1.58
CA VAL A 90 8.38 -13.02 0.51
C VAL A 90 9.71 -13.72 0.30
N GLY A 91 9.70 -15.05 0.22
CA GLY A 91 10.92 -15.87 0.10
C GLY A 91 11.32 -16.24 -1.33
N SER A 92 10.60 -15.77 -2.34
CA SER A 92 10.84 -16.07 -3.75
C SER A 92 10.68 -14.83 -4.61
N THR A 93 11.19 -14.88 -5.85
CA THR A 93 10.83 -13.90 -6.87
C THR A 93 9.40 -14.13 -7.34
N GLY A 94 8.76 -13.09 -7.86
CA GLY A 94 7.46 -13.21 -8.51
C GLY A 94 6.66 -11.92 -8.54
N THR A 95 5.48 -12.00 -9.16
CA THR A 95 4.50 -10.91 -9.11
C THR A 95 3.62 -11.09 -7.89
N TYR A 96 3.61 -10.07 -7.04
CA TYR A 96 2.74 -9.95 -5.88
C TYR A 96 1.74 -8.84 -6.17
N THR A 97 0.45 -9.10 -5.95
CA THR A 97 -0.59 -8.11 -6.15
C THR A 97 -1.15 -7.70 -4.80
N TYR A 98 -1.34 -6.41 -4.61
CA TYR A 98 -2.13 -5.86 -3.53
C TYR A 98 -3.45 -5.40 -4.13
N ALA A 99 -4.57 -5.93 -3.63
CA ALA A 99 -5.90 -5.64 -4.16
C ALA A 99 -6.95 -5.60 -3.04
N PRO A 100 -6.90 -4.60 -2.15
CA PRO A 100 -7.90 -4.45 -1.10
C PRO A 100 -9.24 -3.98 -1.68
N THR A 101 -10.29 -4.05 -0.86
CA THR A 101 -11.63 -3.55 -1.23
C THR A 101 -12.04 -2.40 -0.32
N LEU A 102 -12.44 -1.29 -0.93
CA LEU A 102 -13.04 -0.14 -0.24
C LEU A 102 -14.56 -0.36 -0.14
N GLY A 103 -15.15 -0.04 1.01
CA GLY A 103 -16.60 -0.14 1.21
C GLY A 103 -17.40 0.89 0.40
N VAL A 104 -16.75 1.96 -0.05
CA VAL A 104 -17.30 3.00 -0.93
C VAL A 104 -16.30 3.30 -2.04
N SER A 105 -16.81 3.70 -3.22
CA SER A 105 -15.95 4.18 -4.29
C SER A 105 -15.37 5.55 -3.92
N ALA A 106 -14.05 5.68 -3.98
CA ALA A 106 -13.35 6.90 -3.59
C ALA A 106 -12.16 7.16 -4.52
N THR A 107 -11.68 8.39 -4.55
CA THR A 107 -10.36 8.70 -5.11
C THR A 107 -9.31 8.06 -4.23
N TRP A 108 -8.34 7.38 -4.83
CA TRP A 108 -7.28 6.72 -4.10
C TRP A 108 -5.94 6.82 -4.82
N THR A 109 -4.89 6.56 -4.06
CA THR A 109 -3.53 6.39 -4.53
C THR A 109 -2.94 5.20 -3.80
N GLU A 110 -2.33 4.29 -4.55
CA GLU A 110 -1.77 3.04 -4.06
C GLU A 110 -0.30 2.95 -4.46
N PHE A 111 0.53 2.46 -3.54
CA PHE A 111 1.95 2.22 -3.78
C PHE A 111 2.40 0.90 -3.17
N LEU A 112 3.36 0.26 -3.82
CA LEU A 112 4.07 -0.91 -3.32
C LEU A 112 5.58 -0.70 -3.52
N ILE A 113 6.36 -1.09 -2.52
CA ILE A 113 7.81 -1.09 -2.56
C ILE A 113 8.30 -2.44 -2.05
N ALA A 114 9.22 -3.07 -2.79
CA ALA A 114 9.92 -4.27 -2.36
C ALA A 114 11.36 -3.90 -1.98
N TYR A 115 11.75 -4.24 -0.76
CA TYR A 115 13.08 -4.02 -0.21
C TYR A 115 13.81 -5.35 -0.09
N LYS A 116 15.02 -5.43 -0.65
CA LYS A 116 15.85 -6.64 -0.56
C LYS A 116 16.35 -6.83 0.86
N ALA A 117 16.29 -8.07 1.37
CA ALA A 117 17.19 -8.48 2.43
C ALA A 117 18.61 -8.51 1.86
N SER A 118 19.53 -7.77 2.48
CA SER A 118 20.96 -7.71 2.10
C SER A 118 21.69 -9.02 2.35
#